data_AF-A0A3M1J4G1-F1
#
_entry.id   AF-A0A3M1J4G1-F1
#
_cell.length_a   1.000
_cell.length_b   1.000
_cell.length_c   1.000
_cell.angle_alpha   90.00
_cell.angle_beta   90.00
_cell.angle_gamma   90.00
#
_symmetry.space_group_name_H-M   'P 1'
#
loop_
_entity.id
_entity.type
_entity.pdbx_description
1 polymer ?
#
loop_
_entity_poly.entity_id
_entity_poly.type
_entity_poly.pdbx_seq_one_letter_code
_entity_poly.pdbx_strand_id
1 'polypeptide(L)'
;MNANPQSAAKHTADIRARRALALSVGLLLFAVYLLVYRGGFHSVDEVSMFAVTESLVKFGRANTDQIAWTQWTTTQAEAQGFFGPDGHVYSKKGLALSLAQIPLAALALLVPAIGVLQTVSLLNALLTALTGLLLFMFAWRMGYPARVSVGAALIFGLATIGAVYAKYLFSEPLAAFLLLLAAYMLFAYRQEGGLRHVVIAGLAAGFAVLARANNLFLLPVFGLYLLWVANERLRVPPNRSLLVAALSVLFHPAAVAFVAALLIPGAILLAYNALRSGNPLQTGYDLTLFSANIPLGLYKLLFSP
;
A
#
# COMPACT_ATOMS: atom_id res chain seq x y z
N MET A 1 43.11 -5.82 -4.74
CA MET A 1 42.83 -4.38 -4.66
C MET A 1 42.28 -4.09 -3.26
N ASN A 2 43.15 -3.71 -2.33
CA ASN A 2 42.74 -3.37 -0.96
C ASN A 2 42.12 -1.97 -0.98
N ALA A 3 40.80 -1.89 -0.79
CA ALA A 3 40.12 -0.60 -0.66
C ALA A 3 40.71 0.16 0.54
N ASN A 4 41.14 1.40 0.30
CA ASN A 4 41.73 2.26 1.33
C ASN A 4 40.74 2.42 2.50
N PRO A 5 41.09 2.03 3.74
CA PRO A 5 40.17 2.04 4.89
C PRO A 5 39.58 3.43 5.18
N GLN A 6 40.29 4.51 4.85
CA GLN A 6 39.77 5.89 5.00
C GLN A 6 38.62 6.19 4.01
N SER A 7 38.65 5.61 2.81
CA SER A 7 37.58 5.76 1.80
C SER A 7 36.31 5.01 2.20
N ALA A 8 36.47 3.79 2.72
CA ALA A 8 35.36 2.97 3.21
C ALA A 8 34.66 3.62 4.43
N ALA A 9 35.43 4.25 5.33
CA ALA A 9 34.88 4.99 6.47
C ALA A 9 34.05 6.21 6.02
N LYS A 10 34.57 6.99 5.06
CA LYS A 10 33.88 8.17 4.51
C LYS A 10 32.57 7.80 3.81
N HIS A 11 32.57 6.73 3.01
CA HIS A 11 31.36 6.24 2.35
C HIS A 11 30.30 5.76 3.36
N THR A 12 30.73 5.05 4.40
CA THR A 12 29.84 4.59 5.47
C THR A 12 29.22 5.76 6.25
N ALA A 13 30.01 6.79 6.53
CA ALA A 13 29.54 8.01 7.20
C ALA A 13 28.50 8.77 6.37
N ASP A 14 28.68 8.88 5.05
CA ASP A 14 27.69 9.49 4.16
C ASP A 14 26.37 8.69 4.17
N ILE A 15 26.41 7.35 4.04
CA ILE A 15 25.19 6.52 4.12
C ILE A 15 24.44 6.74 5.44
N ARG A 16 25.15 6.81 6.57
CA ARG A 16 24.53 7.08 7.89
C ARG A 16 23.88 8.46 7.92
N ALA A 17 24.57 9.49 7.44
CA ALA A 17 24.03 10.84 7.37
C ALA A 17 22.77 10.92 6.50
N ARG A 18 22.73 10.20 5.37
CA ARG A 18 21.57 10.13 4.47
C ARG A 18 20.38 9.44 5.11
N ARG A 19 20.61 8.33 5.82
CA ARG A 19 19.56 7.62 6.57
C ARG A 19 19.02 8.47 7.72
N ALA A 20 19.89 9.17 8.43
CA ALA A 20 19.48 10.11 9.46
C ALA A 20 18.60 11.22 8.87
N LEU A 21 19.01 11.80 7.74
CA LEU A 21 18.23 12.83 7.05
C LEU A 21 16.86 12.30 6.58
N ALA A 22 16.80 11.09 6.02
CA ALA A 22 15.54 10.45 5.64
C ALA A 22 14.59 10.32 6.85
N LEU A 23 15.13 9.85 7.97
CA LEU A 23 14.39 9.73 9.23
C LEU A 23 13.94 11.09 9.74
N SER A 24 14.80 12.11 9.70
CA SER A 24 14.45 13.47 10.10
C SER A 24 13.32 14.06 9.26
N VAL A 25 13.32 13.84 7.94
CA VAL A 25 12.23 14.28 7.06
C VAL A 25 10.94 13.54 7.39
N GLY A 26 11.00 12.22 7.59
CA GLY A 26 9.83 11.43 7.99
C GLY A 26 9.25 11.88 9.33
N LEU A 27 10.10 12.09 10.34
CA LEU A 27 9.68 12.58 11.66
C LEU A 27 9.13 14.00 11.60
N LEU A 28 9.73 14.88 10.79
CA LEU A 28 9.21 16.23 10.56
C LEU A 28 7.80 16.19 9.96
N LEU A 29 7.60 15.40 8.89
CA LEU A 29 6.27 15.25 8.28
C LEU A 29 5.26 14.67 9.27
N PHE A 30 5.66 13.65 10.03
CA PHE A 30 4.80 13.07 11.05
C PHE A 30 4.41 14.10 12.13
N ALA A 31 5.38 14.88 12.63
CA ALA A 31 5.13 15.95 13.59
C ALA A 31 4.17 17.01 13.03
N VAL A 32 4.32 17.41 11.77
CA VAL A 32 3.38 18.34 11.11
C VAL A 32 1.98 17.73 11.04
N TYR A 33 1.85 16.45 10.70
CA TYR A 33 0.54 15.80 10.65
C TYR A 33 -0.12 15.66 12.02
N LEU A 34 0.65 15.55 13.11
CA LEU A 34 0.12 15.59 14.47
C LEU A 34 -0.50 16.95 14.81
N LEU A 35 0.00 18.07 14.25
CA LEU A 35 -0.58 19.40 14.46
C LEU A 35 -1.94 19.57 13.78
N VAL A 36 -2.19 18.83 12.69
CA VAL A 36 -3.45 18.90 11.92
C VAL A 36 -4.32 17.64 12.11
N TYR A 37 -3.96 16.81 13.09
CA TYR A 37 -4.65 15.59 13.44
C TYR A 37 -6.08 15.87 13.94
N ARG A 38 -7.03 15.00 13.59
CA ARG A 38 -8.45 15.16 13.95
C ARG A 38 -9.02 14.08 14.87
N GLY A 39 -8.62 12.82 14.70
CA GLY A 39 -9.07 11.72 15.57
C GLY A 39 -10.55 11.39 15.50
N GLY A 40 -11.19 11.57 14.34
CA GLY A 40 -12.61 11.28 14.11
C GLY A 40 -12.87 10.86 12.66
N PHE A 41 -14.06 10.29 12.41
CA PHE A 41 -14.52 9.92 11.07
C PHE A 41 -15.00 11.13 10.28
N HIS A 42 -14.79 11.10 8.96
CA HIS A 42 -15.26 12.12 8.01
C HIS A 42 -16.17 11.52 6.95
N SER A 43 -15.94 10.25 6.63
CA SER A 43 -16.73 9.48 5.68
C SER A 43 -17.15 8.16 6.28
N VAL A 44 -18.31 7.68 5.84
CA VAL A 44 -18.81 6.34 6.17
C VAL A 44 -17.87 5.23 5.65
N ASP A 45 -17.02 5.54 4.66
CA ASP A 45 -15.96 4.64 4.20
C ASP A 45 -14.96 4.30 5.33
N GLU A 46 -14.61 5.30 6.14
CA GLU A 46 -13.69 5.12 7.28
C GLU A 46 -14.34 4.28 8.38
N VAL A 47 -15.63 4.53 8.62
CA VAL A 47 -16.45 3.77 9.57
C VAL A 47 -16.46 2.28 9.16
N SER A 48 -16.61 1.99 7.86
CA SER A 48 -16.61 0.62 7.34
C SER A 48 -15.30 -0.13 7.59
N MET A 49 -14.15 0.49 7.31
CA MET A 49 -12.85 -0.14 7.55
C MET A 49 -12.53 -0.28 9.04
N PHE A 50 -12.89 0.72 9.85
CA PHE A 50 -12.71 0.67 11.31
C PHE A 50 -13.60 -0.39 11.96
N ALA A 51 -14.85 -0.56 11.50
CA ALA A 51 -15.76 -1.58 12.00
C ALA A 51 -15.17 -2.99 11.88
N VAL A 52 -14.49 -3.29 10.76
CA VAL A 52 -13.78 -4.57 10.59
C VAL A 52 -12.69 -4.74 11.65
N THR A 53 -11.86 -3.72 11.89
CA THR A 53 -10.82 -3.76 12.92
C THR A 53 -11.42 -3.96 14.30
N GLU A 54 -12.45 -3.21 14.63
CA GLU A 54 -13.13 -3.31 15.93
C GLU A 54 -13.69 -4.71 16.15
N SER A 55 -14.37 -5.28 15.17
CA SER A 55 -14.94 -6.63 15.27
C SER A 55 -13.86 -7.70 15.41
N LEU A 56 -12.75 -7.57 14.67
CA LEU A 56 -11.63 -8.50 14.77
C LEU A 56 -10.99 -8.47 16.16
N VAL A 57 -10.76 -7.27 16.70
CA VAL A 57 -10.07 -7.13 17.99
C VAL A 57 -10.99 -7.46 19.17
N LYS A 58 -12.26 -7.06 19.13
CA LYS A 58 -13.20 -7.28 20.25
C LYS A 58 -13.84 -8.67 20.24
N PHE A 59 -14.10 -9.23 19.06
CA PHE A 59 -14.93 -10.43 18.92
C PHE A 59 -14.27 -11.56 18.11
N GLY A 60 -13.11 -11.33 17.49
CA GLY A 60 -12.47 -12.31 16.62
C GLY A 60 -13.26 -12.60 15.33
N ARG A 61 -14.12 -11.67 14.91
CA ARG A 61 -14.99 -11.81 13.73
C ARG A 61 -14.71 -10.71 12.72
N ALA A 62 -14.89 -11.01 11.44
CA ALA A 62 -14.64 -10.06 10.35
C ALA A 62 -15.91 -9.35 9.85
N ASN A 63 -17.06 -9.61 10.48
CA ASN A 63 -18.33 -8.96 10.19
C ASN A 63 -18.36 -7.52 10.75
N THR A 64 -19.35 -6.76 10.30
CA THR A 64 -19.53 -5.33 10.52
C THR A 64 -20.97 -5.01 10.89
N ASP A 65 -21.60 -5.89 11.68
CA ASP A 65 -23.03 -5.78 12.04
C ASP A 65 -23.36 -4.48 12.77
N GLN A 66 -22.40 -3.88 13.49
CA GLN A 66 -22.56 -2.58 14.15
C GLN A 66 -22.86 -1.43 13.17
N ILE A 67 -22.56 -1.62 11.88
CA ILE A 67 -22.87 -0.68 10.81
C ILE A 67 -23.83 -1.27 9.78
N ALA A 68 -24.66 -2.26 10.15
CA ALA A 68 -25.69 -2.82 9.28
C ALA A 68 -26.63 -1.75 8.71
N TRP A 69 -26.79 -0.62 9.41
CA TRP A 69 -27.55 0.53 8.94
C TRP A 69 -27.04 1.15 7.64
N THR A 70 -25.77 0.94 7.28
CA THR A 70 -25.18 1.42 6.02
C THR A 70 -25.61 0.60 4.79
N GLN A 71 -26.48 -0.40 4.96
CA GLN A 71 -27.03 -1.20 3.86
C GLN A 71 -28.32 -0.61 3.28
N TRP A 72 -29.01 0.27 4.02
CA TRP A 72 -30.24 0.93 3.56
C TRP A 72 -29.94 2.24 2.83
N THR A 73 -29.29 2.14 1.68
CA THR A 73 -28.98 3.25 0.77
C THR A 73 -29.84 3.19 -0.50
N THR A 74 -29.81 4.24 -1.32
CA THR A 74 -30.58 4.28 -2.58
C THR A 74 -30.07 3.26 -3.58
N THR A 75 -28.76 3.01 -3.60
CA THR A 75 -28.14 1.99 -4.45
C THR A 75 -27.13 1.14 -3.69
N GLN A 76 -26.89 -0.09 -4.15
CA GLN A 76 -25.83 -0.97 -3.61
C GLN A 76 -24.43 -0.37 -3.80
N ALA A 77 -24.24 0.50 -4.79
CA ALA A 77 -22.97 1.20 -4.99
C ALA A 77 -22.64 2.16 -3.83
N GLU A 78 -23.66 2.71 -3.16
CA GLU A 78 -23.49 3.60 -2.00
C GLU A 78 -23.34 2.82 -0.68
N ALA A 79 -23.93 1.62 -0.59
CA ALA A 79 -23.87 0.78 0.60
C ALA A 79 -22.43 0.45 0.99
N GLN A 80 -22.11 0.39 2.28
CA GLN A 80 -20.72 0.17 2.74
C GLN A 80 -20.34 -1.30 2.94
N GLY A 81 -21.23 -2.20 2.55
CA GLY A 81 -21.07 -3.63 2.70
C GLY A 81 -22.14 -4.37 1.93
N PHE A 82 -22.37 -5.62 2.31
CA PHE A 82 -23.48 -6.45 1.88
C PHE A 82 -23.68 -7.58 2.89
N PHE A 83 -24.87 -8.20 2.87
CA PHE A 83 -25.15 -9.38 3.67
C PHE A 83 -24.44 -10.60 3.08
N GLY A 84 -23.71 -11.31 3.92
CA GLY A 84 -23.12 -12.60 3.59
C GLY A 84 -24.14 -13.74 3.67
N PRO A 85 -23.76 -14.95 3.23
CA PRO A 85 -24.62 -16.13 3.27
C PRO A 85 -25.01 -16.58 4.70
N ASP A 86 -24.26 -16.11 5.70
CA ASP A 86 -24.50 -16.33 7.13
C ASP A 86 -25.43 -15.29 7.77
N GLY A 87 -25.93 -14.32 6.99
CA GLY A 87 -26.80 -13.24 7.45
C GLY A 87 -26.07 -12.10 8.17
N HIS A 88 -24.74 -12.14 8.26
CA HIS A 88 -23.93 -11.04 8.81
C HIS A 88 -23.60 -10.00 7.74
N VAL A 89 -23.36 -8.76 8.16
CA VAL A 89 -22.96 -7.68 7.25
C VAL A 89 -21.44 -7.64 7.15
N TYR A 90 -20.90 -7.59 5.94
CA TYR A 90 -19.46 -7.49 5.73
C TYR A 90 -19.09 -6.23 4.95
N SER A 91 -17.95 -5.63 5.29
CA SER A 91 -17.42 -4.49 4.56
C SER A 91 -17.10 -4.85 3.12
N LYS A 92 -17.44 -3.95 2.19
CA LYS A 92 -17.03 -4.05 0.78
C LYS A 92 -15.58 -3.64 0.55
N LYS A 93 -14.95 -2.97 1.53
CA LYS A 93 -13.59 -2.41 1.42
C LYS A 93 -12.53 -3.51 1.44
N GLY A 94 -11.30 -3.14 1.11
CA GLY A 94 -10.15 -4.04 1.19
C GLY A 94 -9.70 -4.24 2.64
N LEU A 95 -9.23 -5.44 2.96
CA LEU A 95 -8.97 -5.87 4.34
C LEU A 95 -7.64 -5.32 4.90
N ALA A 96 -6.68 -4.92 4.05
CA ALA A 96 -5.32 -4.62 4.51
C ALA A 96 -5.24 -3.43 5.48
N LEU A 97 -6.04 -2.38 5.27
CA LEU A 97 -6.07 -1.24 6.21
C LEU A 97 -6.58 -1.73 7.57
N SER A 98 -7.70 -2.44 7.60
CA SER A 98 -8.29 -2.94 8.83
C SER A 98 -7.32 -3.83 9.63
N LEU A 99 -6.54 -4.66 8.94
CA LEU A 99 -5.48 -5.46 9.58
C LEU A 99 -4.34 -4.60 10.12
N ALA A 100 -3.89 -3.59 9.37
CA ALA A 100 -2.84 -2.67 9.80
C ALA A 100 -3.24 -1.83 11.02
N GLN A 101 -4.54 -1.65 11.26
CA GLN A 101 -5.08 -0.93 12.41
C GLN A 101 -5.11 -1.78 13.70
N ILE A 102 -5.08 -3.12 13.59
CA ILE A 102 -5.22 -4.04 14.74
C ILE A 102 -4.23 -3.74 15.87
N PRO A 103 -2.91 -3.55 15.63
CA PRO A 103 -1.97 -3.33 16.72
C PRO A 103 -2.28 -2.06 17.53
N LEU A 104 -2.70 -0.99 16.84
CA LEU A 104 -3.07 0.28 17.47
C LEU A 104 -4.40 0.16 18.22
N ALA A 105 -5.37 -0.56 17.64
CA ALA A 105 -6.65 -0.81 18.28
C ALA A 105 -6.50 -1.66 19.56
N ALA A 106 -5.72 -2.74 19.49
CA ALA A 106 -5.44 -3.61 20.63
C ALA A 106 -4.70 -2.84 21.74
N LEU A 107 -3.70 -2.03 21.39
CA LEU A 107 -3.00 -1.17 22.35
C LEU A 107 -3.97 -0.21 23.05
N ALA A 108 -4.88 0.41 22.31
CA ALA A 108 -5.85 1.34 22.87
C ALA A 108 -6.85 0.66 23.82
N LEU A 109 -7.23 -0.60 23.57
CA LEU A 109 -8.06 -1.36 24.51
C LEU A 109 -7.33 -1.71 25.82
N LEU A 110 -6.01 -1.82 25.79
CA LEU A 110 -5.19 -2.08 26.99
C LEU A 110 -4.93 -0.82 27.82
N VAL A 111 -5.14 0.37 27.25
CA VAL A 111 -4.84 1.65 27.89
C VAL A 111 -6.13 2.48 28.01
N PRO A 112 -6.84 2.44 29.16
CA PRO A 112 -8.15 3.08 29.31
C PRO A 112 -8.19 4.59 29.07
N ALA A 113 -7.04 5.26 29.14
CA ALA A 113 -6.92 6.71 28.99
C ALA A 113 -6.94 7.19 27.52
N ILE A 114 -6.83 6.29 26.54
CA ILE A 114 -6.78 6.64 25.12
C ILE A 114 -7.95 6.04 24.35
N GLY A 115 -8.53 6.82 23.43
CA GLY A 115 -9.61 6.33 22.59
C GLY A 115 -9.09 5.45 21.44
N VAL A 116 -9.82 4.36 21.14
CA VAL A 116 -9.45 3.39 20.09
C VAL A 116 -9.42 4.05 18.72
N LEU A 117 -10.47 4.79 18.37
CA LEU A 117 -10.54 5.52 17.10
C LEU A 117 -9.37 6.51 16.98
N GLN A 118 -9.14 7.31 18.01
CA GLN A 118 -8.08 8.31 18.01
C GLN A 118 -6.71 7.65 17.79
N THR A 119 -6.42 6.58 18.52
CA THR A 119 -5.15 5.86 18.41
C THR A 119 -4.96 5.28 17.01
N VAL A 120 -6.00 4.67 16.44
CA VAL A 120 -5.97 4.07 15.11
C VAL A 120 -5.85 5.14 14.01
N SER A 121 -6.45 6.33 14.17
CA SER A 121 -6.33 7.44 13.22
C SER A 121 -4.89 7.94 13.02
N LEU A 122 -3.97 7.66 13.95
CA LEU A 122 -2.54 7.99 13.80
C LEU A 122 -1.87 7.18 12.68
N LEU A 123 -2.44 6.04 12.29
CA LEU A 123 -1.86 5.14 11.28
C LEU A 123 -1.62 5.87 9.96
N ASN A 124 -2.58 6.67 9.48
CA ASN A 124 -2.44 7.32 8.19
C ASN A 124 -1.51 8.52 8.22
N ALA A 125 -1.42 9.25 9.34
CA ALA A 125 -0.37 10.23 9.54
C ALA A 125 1.02 9.57 9.46
N LEU A 126 1.18 8.41 10.11
CA LEU A 126 2.43 7.64 10.06
C LEU A 126 2.74 7.13 8.65
N LEU A 127 1.77 6.51 7.96
CA LEU A 127 1.97 5.96 6.62
C LEU A 127 2.30 7.04 5.59
N THR A 128 1.64 8.20 5.65
CA THR A 128 1.95 9.33 4.76
C THR A 128 3.35 9.86 5.04
N ALA A 129 3.76 9.97 6.32
CA ALA A 129 5.11 10.40 6.68
C ALA A 129 6.18 9.38 6.23
N LEU A 130 5.93 8.08 6.40
CA LEU A 130 6.77 7.00 5.90
C LEU A 130 6.85 7.00 4.37
N THR A 131 5.77 7.37 3.67
CA THR A 131 5.80 7.55 2.21
C THR A 131 6.74 8.68 1.81
N GLY A 132 6.70 9.83 2.53
CA GLY A 132 7.65 10.93 2.30
C GLY A 132 9.11 10.52 2.57
N LEU A 133 9.37 9.78 3.65
CA LEU A 133 10.69 9.22 3.94
C LEU A 133 11.15 8.28 2.82
N LEU A 134 10.27 7.40 2.35
CA LEU A 134 10.59 6.44 1.30
C LEU A 134 10.82 7.15 -0.05
N LEU A 135 10.10 8.23 -0.35
CA LEU A 135 10.36 9.08 -1.52
C LEU A 135 11.75 9.72 -1.45
N PHE A 136 12.14 10.25 -0.29
CA PHE A 136 13.50 10.74 -0.08
C PHE A 136 14.53 9.65 -0.39
N MET A 137 14.34 8.45 0.18
CA MET A 137 15.24 7.31 -0.01
C MET A 137 15.30 6.88 -1.47
N PHE A 138 14.17 6.88 -2.17
CA PHE A 138 14.09 6.50 -3.57
C PHE A 138 14.80 7.52 -4.46
N ALA A 139 14.54 8.82 -4.27
CA ALA A 139 15.22 9.89 -4.99
C ALA A 139 16.74 9.83 -4.78
N TRP A 140 17.17 9.66 -3.53
CA TRP A 140 18.60 9.51 -3.24
C TRP A 140 19.20 8.27 -3.92
N ARG A 141 18.49 7.14 -3.91
CA ARG A 141 18.93 5.89 -4.54
C ARG A 141 19.02 5.97 -6.07
N MET A 142 18.25 6.87 -6.69
CA MET A 142 18.37 7.22 -8.11
C MET A 142 19.58 8.12 -8.42
N GLY A 143 20.32 8.58 -7.41
CA GLY A 143 21.51 9.42 -7.57
C GLY A 143 21.25 10.92 -7.41
N TYR A 144 20.05 11.34 -7.01
CA TYR A 144 19.76 12.76 -6.81
C TYR A 144 20.45 13.32 -5.55
N PRO A 145 20.84 14.61 -5.55
CA PRO A 145 21.45 15.25 -4.40
C PRO A 145 20.44 15.44 -3.25
N ALA A 146 20.95 15.60 -2.01
CA ALA A 146 20.12 15.63 -0.79
C ALA A 146 18.98 16.65 -0.90
N ARG A 147 19.27 17.84 -1.41
CA ARG A 147 18.32 18.94 -1.59
C ARG A 147 17.10 18.55 -2.43
N VAL A 148 17.32 17.78 -3.50
CA VAL A 148 16.24 17.32 -4.39
C VAL A 148 15.42 16.25 -3.69
N SER A 149 16.06 15.31 -2.99
CA SER A 149 15.36 14.29 -2.22
C SER A 149 14.52 14.87 -1.08
N VAL A 150 15.04 15.87 -0.35
CA VAL A 150 14.29 16.60 0.69
C VAL A 150 13.13 17.36 0.06
N GLY A 151 13.40 18.13 -1.00
CA GLY A 151 12.38 18.88 -1.72
C GLY A 151 11.25 17.99 -2.22
N ALA A 152 11.55 16.86 -2.85
CA ALA A 152 10.55 15.91 -3.32
C ALA A 152 9.67 15.35 -2.18
N ALA A 153 10.29 14.96 -1.06
CA ALA A 153 9.56 14.45 0.10
C ALA A 153 8.68 15.51 0.77
N LEU A 154 9.17 16.76 0.91
CA LEU A 154 8.41 17.86 1.50
C LEU A 154 7.29 18.36 0.57
N ILE A 155 7.55 18.46 -0.74
CA ILE A 155 6.50 18.81 -1.72
C ILE A 155 5.40 17.77 -1.66
N PHE A 156 5.73 16.48 -1.71
CA PHE A 156 4.75 15.41 -1.53
C PHE A 156 3.96 15.58 -0.22
N GLY A 157 4.65 15.70 0.91
CA GLY A 157 4.00 15.66 2.22
C GLY A 157 3.23 16.92 2.59
N LEU A 158 3.61 18.09 2.08
CA LEU A 158 3.06 19.38 2.51
C LEU A 158 2.27 20.10 1.42
N ALA A 159 2.57 19.83 0.15
CA ALA A 159 2.00 20.56 -0.99
C ALA A 159 1.22 19.65 -1.96
N THR A 160 0.80 18.46 -1.51
CA THR A 160 -0.11 17.59 -2.28
C THR A 160 -1.28 17.10 -1.43
N ILE A 161 -2.18 16.34 -2.07
CA ILE A 161 -3.28 15.65 -1.39
C ILE A 161 -2.81 14.68 -0.29
N GLY A 162 -1.52 14.30 -0.27
CA GLY A 162 -0.93 13.51 0.82
C GLY A 162 -1.18 14.13 2.20
N ALA A 163 -1.02 15.46 2.33
CA ALA A 163 -1.31 16.18 3.59
C ALA A 163 -2.77 16.06 4.02
N VAL A 164 -3.68 16.05 3.04
CA VAL A 164 -5.12 15.91 3.28
C VAL A 164 -5.43 14.49 3.75
N TYR A 165 -4.87 13.49 3.07
CA TYR A 165 -5.12 12.06 3.34
C TYR A 165 -4.43 11.56 4.61
N ALA A 166 -3.40 12.25 5.10
CA ALA A 166 -2.81 11.98 6.41
C ALA A 166 -3.81 12.11 7.58
N LYS A 167 -4.90 12.85 7.39
CA LYS A 167 -5.94 13.11 8.41
C LYS A 167 -7.13 12.16 8.33
N TYR A 168 -7.28 11.43 7.22
CA TYR A 168 -8.42 10.55 6.95
C TYR A 168 -8.01 9.11 7.08
N LEU A 169 -8.89 8.26 7.59
CA LEU A 169 -8.67 6.83 7.79
C LEU A 169 -8.98 6.00 6.53
N PHE A 170 -8.44 6.46 5.41
CA PHE A 170 -8.59 5.87 4.09
C PHE A 170 -7.54 4.79 3.79
N SER A 171 -7.78 3.93 2.79
CA SER A 171 -6.84 2.88 2.40
C SER A 171 -5.73 3.38 1.48
N GLU A 172 -5.90 4.58 0.92
CA GLU A 172 -5.01 5.21 -0.05
C GLU A 172 -3.62 5.50 0.49
N PRO A 173 -3.42 6.05 1.72
CA PRO A 173 -2.07 6.19 2.29
C PRO A 173 -1.32 4.86 2.42
N LEU A 174 -2.01 3.80 2.85
CA LEU A 174 -1.43 2.46 2.94
C LEU A 174 -1.06 1.92 1.56
N ALA A 175 -1.97 2.01 0.59
CA ALA A 175 -1.72 1.61 -0.78
C ALA A 175 -0.54 2.37 -1.40
N ALA A 176 -0.49 3.69 -1.25
CA ALA A 176 0.58 4.53 -1.76
C ALA A 176 1.94 4.14 -1.18
N PHE A 177 2.01 3.94 0.14
CA PHE A 177 3.22 3.46 0.81
C PHE A 177 3.68 2.11 0.26
N LEU A 178 2.77 1.14 0.16
CA LEU A 178 3.07 -0.22 -0.27
C LEU A 178 3.47 -0.30 -1.76
N LEU A 179 2.81 0.45 -2.64
CA LEU A 179 3.17 0.54 -4.05
C LEU A 179 4.55 1.18 -4.24
N LEU A 180 4.82 2.25 -3.49
CA LEU A 180 6.13 2.89 -3.51
C LEU A 180 7.22 1.96 -2.95
N LEU A 181 6.91 1.18 -1.91
CA LEU A 181 7.80 0.17 -1.35
C LEU A 181 8.10 -0.94 -2.35
N ALA A 182 7.09 -1.42 -3.08
CA ALA A 182 7.28 -2.39 -4.15
C ALA A 182 8.22 -1.83 -5.24
N ALA A 183 7.96 -0.62 -5.73
CA ALA A 183 8.81 0.04 -6.72
C ALA A 183 10.24 0.24 -6.23
N TYR A 184 10.42 0.76 -5.01
CA TYR A 184 11.72 0.97 -4.40
C TYR A 184 12.51 -0.34 -4.26
N MET A 185 11.85 -1.43 -3.84
CA MET A 185 12.51 -2.72 -3.65
C MET A 185 12.84 -3.40 -4.97
N LEU A 186 12.01 -3.28 -6.02
CA LEU A 186 12.38 -3.74 -7.36
C LEU A 186 13.54 -2.93 -7.94
N PHE A 187 13.59 -1.63 -7.68
CA PHE A 187 14.74 -0.80 -8.04
C PHE A 187 16.01 -1.20 -7.27
N ALA A 188 15.88 -1.51 -5.99
CA ALA A 188 16.98 -2.05 -5.19
C ALA A 188 17.47 -3.40 -5.71
N TYR A 189 16.55 -4.30 -6.10
CA TYR A 189 16.88 -5.56 -6.75
C TYR A 189 17.65 -5.34 -8.06
N ARG A 190 17.28 -4.32 -8.86
CA ARG A 190 18.03 -3.99 -10.09
C ARG A 190 19.48 -3.62 -9.80
N GLN A 191 19.76 -2.86 -8.75
CA GLN A 191 21.11 -2.42 -8.41
C GLN A 191 21.91 -3.51 -7.67
N GLU A 192 21.32 -4.14 -6.66
CA GLU A 192 22.04 -5.00 -5.71
C GLU A 192 21.74 -6.50 -5.89
N GLY A 193 20.63 -6.86 -6.54
CA GLY A 193 20.16 -8.25 -6.62
C GLY A 193 19.51 -8.72 -5.32
N GLY A 194 19.53 -10.02 -5.07
CA GLY A 194 19.04 -10.63 -3.83
C GLY A 194 17.52 -10.85 -3.76
N LEU A 195 17.12 -12.06 -3.38
CA LEU A 195 15.70 -12.45 -3.31
C LEU A 195 14.90 -11.66 -2.27
N ARG A 196 15.54 -11.19 -1.20
CA ARG A 196 14.88 -10.39 -0.16
C ARG A 196 14.15 -9.17 -0.72
N HIS A 197 14.78 -8.44 -1.63
CA HIS A 197 14.16 -7.26 -2.26
C HIS A 197 12.89 -7.65 -3.02
N VAL A 198 12.94 -8.76 -3.74
CA VAL A 198 11.84 -9.22 -4.58
C VAL A 198 10.70 -9.81 -3.76
N VAL A 199 11.01 -10.51 -2.66
CA VAL A 199 10.02 -10.98 -1.70
C VAL A 199 9.30 -9.80 -1.04
N ILE A 200 10.03 -8.79 -0.57
CA ILE A 200 9.41 -7.59 0.01
C ILE A 200 8.55 -6.87 -1.03
N ALA A 201 9.02 -6.77 -2.28
CA ALA A 201 8.25 -6.16 -3.36
C ALA A 201 6.95 -6.92 -3.65
N GLY A 202 7.00 -8.25 -3.72
CA GLY A 202 5.83 -9.10 -3.95
C GLY A 202 4.81 -9.00 -2.80
N LEU A 203 5.27 -9.04 -1.55
CA LEU A 203 4.41 -8.81 -0.39
C LEU A 203 3.77 -7.43 -0.42
N ALA A 204 4.57 -6.38 -0.67
CA ALA A 204 4.06 -5.01 -0.71
C ALA A 204 3.03 -4.81 -1.84
N ALA A 205 3.30 -5.33 -3.04
CA ALA A 205 2.35 -5.31 -4.15
C ALA A 205 1.06 -6.08 -3.82
N GLY A 206 1.17 -7.25 -3.19
CA GLY A 206 0.01 -8.05 -2.79
C GLY A 206 -0.83 -7.36 -1.71
N PHE A 207 -0.19 -6.80 -0.69
CA PHE A 207 -0.89 -6.03 0.33
C PHE A 207 -1.51 -4.75 -0.22
N ALA A 208 -0.92 -4.13 -1.25
CA ALA A 208 -1.55 -3.02 -1.95
C ALA A 208 -2.84 -3.45 -2.66
N VAL A 209 -2.87 -4.63 -3.29
CA VAL A 209 -4.10 -5.20 -3.87
C VAL A 209 -5.12 -5.56 -2.78
N LEU A 210 -4.67 -6.11 -1.65
CA LEU A 210 -5.53 -6.40 -0.50
C LEU A 210 -6.11 -5.11 0.13
N ALA A 211 -5.38 -3.99 0.08
CA ALA A 211 -5.87 -2.68 0.51
C ALA A 211 -6.95 -2.17 -0.45
N ARG A 212 -6.71 -2.29 -1.76
CA ARG A 212 -7.65 -1.91 -2.81
C ARG A 212 -7.47 -2.77 -4.07
N ALA A 213 -8.55 -3.42 -4.52
CA ALA A 213 -8.52 -4.32 -5.67
C ALA A 213 -8.08 -3.63 -6.98
N ASN A 214 -8.32 -2.31 -7.12
CA ASN A 214 -7.88 -1.55 -8.29
C ASN A 214 -6.35 -1.49 -8.45
N ASN A 215 -5.57 -1.74 -7.39
CA ASN A 215 -4.11 -1.81 -7.50
C ASN A 215 -3.64 -3.05 -8.29
N LEU A 216 -4.55 -3.99 -8.62
CA LEU A 216 -4.26 -5.11 -9.50
C LEU A 216 -3.71 -4.65 -10.86
N PHE A 217 -4.16 -3.50 -11.36
CA PHE A 217 -3.68 -2.92 -12.62
C PHE A 217 -2.20 -2.53 -12.62
N LEU A 218 -1.58 -2.38 -11.44
CA LEU A 218 -0.15 -2.10 -11.33
C LEU A 218 0.72 -3.36 -11.29
N LEU A 219 0.15 -4.54 -11.05
CA LEU A 219 0.92 -5.79 -11.02
C LEU A 219 1.61 -6.10 -12.36
N PRO A 220 0.98 -5.93 -13.54
CA PRO A 220 1.66 -6.11 -14.81
C PRO A 220 2.86 -5.18 -14.97
N VAL A 221 2.77 -3.92 -14.50
CA VAL A 221 3.87 -2.96 -14.58
C VAL A 221 5.07 -3.43 -13.75
N PHE A 222 4.82 -3.86 -12.50
CA PHE A 222 5.88 -4.40 -11.64
C PHE A 222 6.46 -5.72 -12.15
N GLY A 223 5.60 -6.61 -12.66
CA GLY A 223 6.00 -7.88 -13.26
C GLY A 223 6.89 -7.68 -14.48
N LEU A 224 6.46 -6.85 -15.42
CA LEU A 224 7.24 -6.53 -16.63
C LEU A 224 8.59 -5.89 -16.29
N TYR A 225 8.61 -4.95 -15.34
CA TYR A 225 9.86 -4.35 -14.86
C TYR A 225 10.79 -5.41 -14.24
N LEU A 226 10.27 -6.31 -13.41
CA LEU A 226 11.05 -7.40 -12.81
C LEU A 226 11.59 -8.36 -13.87
N LEU A 227 10.78 -8.76 -14.85
CA LEU A 227 11.20 -9.67 -15.93
C LEU A 227 12.31 -9.01 -16.76
N TRP A 228 12.19 -7.73 -17.06
CA TRP A 228 13.24 -6.96 -17.74
C TRP A 228 14.56 -6.97 -16.94
N VAL A 229 14.50 -6.65 -15.65
CA VAL A 229 15.68 -6.65 -14.76
C VAL A 229 16.27 -8.06 -14.59
N ALA A 230 15.43 -9.09 -14.50
CA ALA A 230 15.88 -10.48 -14.40
C ALA A 230 16.61 -10.90 -15.69
N ASN A 231 16.10 -10.50 -16.86
CA ASN A 231 16.74 -10.75 -18.14
C ASN A 231 18.11 -10.04 -18.26
N GLU A 232 18.22 -8.77 -17.85
CA GLU A 232 19.51 -8.04 -17.79
C GLU A 232 20.54 -8.79 -16.93
N ARG A 233 20.08 -9.45 -15.85
CA ARG A 233 20.92 -10.18 -14.90
C ARG A 233 21.27 -11.60 -15.31
N LEU A 234 20.43 -12.26 -16.10
CA LEU A 234 20.61 -13.65 -16.52
C LEU A 234 21.76 -13.87 -17.51
N ARG A 235 22.37 -12.82 -18.07
CA ARG A 235 23.47 -12.88 -19.06
C ARG A 235 23.23 -13.96 -20.13
N VAL A 236 21.99 -14.09 -20.61
CA VAL A 236 21.59 -15.19 -21.50
C VAL A 236 22.38 -15.10 -22.81
N PRO A 237 23.02 -16.19 -23.28
CA PRO A 237 23.73 -16.17 -24.55
C PRO A 237 22.76 -15.91 -25.71
N PRO A 238 23.16 -15.12 -26.73
CA PRO A 238 22.27 -14.63 -27.79
C PRO A 238 21.71 -15.73 -28.71
N ASN A 239 22.22 -16.96 -28.64
CA ASN A 239 21.93 -18.04 -29.59
C ASN A 239 20.85 -19.03 -29.11
N ARG A 240 20.03 -18.68 -28.11
CA ARG A 240 18.89 -19.51 -27.65
C ARG A 240 17.61 -19.16 -28.40
N SER A 241 16.74 -20.15 -28.58
CA SER A 241 15.40 -19.90 -29.11
C SER A 241 14.61 -18.94 -28.20
N LEU A 242 13.77 -18.10 -28.80
CA LEU A 242 12.96 -17.09 -28.09
C LEU A 242 12.12 -17.72 -26.96
N LEU A 243 11.60 -18.94 -27.17
CA LEU A 243 10.79 -19.67 -26.20
C LEU A 243 11.60 -20.05 -24.96
N VAL A 244 12.82 -20.59 -25.13
CA VAL A 244 13.70 -20.96 -24.01
C VAL A 244 14.16 -19.71 -23.24
N ALA A 245 14.43 -18.61 -23.94
CA ALA A 245 14.72 -17.33 -23.29
C ALA A 245 13.52 -16.84 -22.45
N ALA A 246 12.32 -16.83 -23.01
CA ALA A 246 11.10 -16.43 -22.32
C ALA A 246 10.82 -17.29 -21.07
N LEU A 247 10.91 -18.62 -21.17
CA LEU A 247 10.74 -19.52 -20.03
C LEU A 247 11.83 -19.32 -18.97
N SER A 248 13.09 -19.10 -19.37
CA SER A 248 14.18 -18.87 -18.40
C SER A 248 14.01 -17.60 -17.56
N VAL A 249 13.37 -16.56 -18.14
CA VAL A 249 13.03 -15.32 -17.43
C VAL A 249 11.79 -15.53 -16.55
N LEU A 250 10.77 -16.24 -17.03
CA LEU A 250 9.53 -16.51 -16.28
C LEU A 250 9.78 -17.39 -15.05
N PHE A 251 10.62 -18.41 -15.18
CA PHE A 251 11.01 -19.32 -14.09
C PHE A 251 12.27 -18.85 -13.34
N HIS A 252 12.70 -17.61 -13.57
CA HIS A 252 13.81 -17.05 -12.82
C HIS A 252 13.47 -17.04 -11.31
N PRO A 253 14.40 -17.39 -10.39
CA PRO A 253 14.11 -17.46 -8.96
C PRO A 253 13.51 -16.17 -8.38
N ALA A 254 13.87 -15.01 -8.95
CA ALA A 254 13.27 -13.74 -8.57
C ALA A 254 11.79 -13.64 -8.97
N ALA A 255 11.42 -14.03 -10.20
CA ALA A 255 10.04 -14.01 -10.65
C ALA A 255 9.18 -14.97 -9.80
N VAL A 256 9.69 -16.18 -9.55
CA VAL A 256 9.02 -17.15 -8.67
C VAL A 256 8.86 -16.60 -7.25
N ALA A 257 9.90 -16.02 -6.67
CA ALA A 257 9.84 -15.43 -5.33
C ALA A 257 8.86 -14.25 -5.24
N PHE A 258 8.80 -13.40 -6.27
CA PHE A 258 7.84 -12.29 -6.35
C PHE A 258 6.40 -12.82 -6.35
N VAL A 259 6.10 -13.79 -7.22
CA VAL A 259 4.76 -14.36 -7.35
C VAL A 259 4.38 -15.11 -6.07
N ALA A 260 5.28 -15.92 -5.50
CA ALA A 260 5.02 -16.62 -4.24
C ALA A 260 4.70 -15.63 -3.10
N ALA A 261 5.46 -14.53 -2.99
CA ALA A 261 5.21 -13.48 -2.01
C ALA A 261 3.88 -12.74 -2.26
N LEU A 262 3.57 -12.43 -3.51
CA LEU A 262 2.32 -11.79 -3.94
C LEU A 262 1.09 -12.66 -3.62
N LEU A 263 1.20 -13.97 -3.76
CA LEU A 263 0.11 -14.92 -3.51
C LEU A 263 -0.29 -15.00 -2.04
N ILE A 264 0.57 -14.59 -1.09
CA ILE A 264 0.23 -14.61 0.35
C ILE A 264 -0.93 -13.63 0.64
N PRO A 265 -0.82 -12.31 0.36
CA PRO A 265 -1.97 -11.40 0.45
C PRO A 265 -3.12 -11.76 -0.49
N GLY A 266 -2.81 -12.35 -1.65
CA GLY A 266 -3.83 -12.84 -2.59
C GLY A 266 -4.72 -13.93 -1.97
N ALA A 267 -4.12 -14.90 -1.27
CA ALA A 267 -4.85 -15.94 -0.56
C ALA A 267 -5.71 -15.36 0.57
N ILE A 268 -5.19 -14.37 1.31
CA ILE A 268 -5.97 -13.65 2.34
C ILE A 268 -7.19 -12.95 1.71
N LEU A 269 -7.01 -12.29 0.55
CA LEU A 269 -8.12 -11.64 -0.17
C LEU A 269 -9.19 -12.66 -0.60
N LEU A 270 -8.78 -13.78 -1.20
CA LEU A 270 -9.69 -14.82 -1.66
C LEU A 270 -10.45 -15.47 -0.48
N ALA A 271 -9.75 -15.74 0.63
CA ALA A 271 -10.35 -16.26 1.84
C ALA A 271 -11.37 -15.26 2.44
N TYR A 272 -11.01 -13.98 2.48
CA TYR A 272 -11.91 -12.94 2.96
C TYR A 272 -13.15 -12.79 2.07
N ASN A 273 -12.98 -12.84 0.73
CA ASN A 273 -14.08 -12.82 -0.23
C ASN A 273 -15.01 -14.03 -0.06
N ALA A 274 -14.45 -15.23 0.08
CA ALA A 274 -15.22 -16.44 0.31
C ALA A 274 -16.03 -16.34 1.62
N LEU A 275 -15.44 -15.82 2.69
CA LEU A 275 -16.12 -15.59 3.96
C LEU A 275 -17.30 -14.62 3.81
N ARG A 276 -17.05 -13.44 3.20
CA ARG A 276 -18.07 -12.37 3.17
C ARG A 276 -19.18 -12.59 2.15
N SER A 277 -18.90 -13.25 1.03
CA SER A 277 -19.83 -13.34 -0.12
C SER A 277 -20.20 -14.76 -0.51
N GLY A 278 -19.55 -15.78 0.05
CA GLY A 278 -19.65 -17.16 -0.44
C GLY A 278 -18.89 -17.42 -1.75
N ASN A 279 -18.31 -16.39 -2.39
CA ASN A 279 -17.56 -16.52 -3.63
C ASN A 279 -16.16 -15.84 -3.52
N PRO A 280 -15.04 -16.59 -3.64
CA PRO A 280 -13.70 -16.03 -3.51
C PRO A 280 -13.36 -14.95 -4.56
N LEU A 281 -14.02 -14.98 -5.72
CA LEU A 281 -13.80 -14.05 -6.82
C LEU A 281 -14.72 -12.82 -6.78
N GLN A 282 -15.76 -12.85 -5.95
CA GLN A 282 -16.65 -11.71 -5.79
C GLN A 282 -15.99 -10.65 -4.92
N THR A 283 -15.68 -9.51 -5.54
CA THR A 283 -15.15 -8.35 -4.81
C THR A 283 -16.29 -7.46 -4.34
N GLY A 284 -16.03 -6.60 -3.36
CA GLY A 284 -16.99 -5.58 -2.92
C GLY A 284 -17.16 -4.40 -3.89
N TYR A 285 -16.49 -4.41 -5.04
CA TYR A 285 -16.65 -3.42 -6.10
C TYR A 285 -17.25 -4.08 -7.34
N ASP A 286 -18.17 -3.36 -7.99
CA ASP A 286 -18.67 -3.75 -9.28
C ASP A 286 -17.63 -3.42 -10.36
N LEU A 287 -16.97 -4.44 -10.91
CA LEU A 287 -15.98 -4.27 -11.97
C LEU A 287 -16.63 -3.91 -13.32
N THR A 288 -17.97 -3.87 -13.42
CA THR A 288 -18.69 -3.40 -14.62
C THR A 288 -18.77 -1.88 -14.74
N LEU A 289 -18.25 -1.13 -13.76
CA LEU A 289 -18.14 0.34 -13.74
C LEU A 289 -17.32 0.95 -14.90
N PHE A 290 -16.74 0.15 -15.80
CA PHE A 290 -16.10 0.62 -17.02
C PHE A 290 -17.08 0.93 -18.18
N SER A 291 -18.39 1.04 -17.89
CA SER A 291 -19.39 1.65 -18.79
C SER A 291 -19.47 3.17 -18.62
N ALA A 292 -18.33 3.84 -18.45
CA ALA A 292 -18.29 5.27 -18.21
C ALA A 292 -18.79 6.04 -19.45
N ASN A 293 -19.81 6.88 -19.26
CA ASN A 293 -20.19 7.88 -20.26
C ASN A 293 -19.12 8.98 -20.26
N ILE A 294 -18.04 8.76 -21.01
CA ILE A 294 -16.86 9.65 -21.08
C ILE A 294 -17.28 11.09 -21.41
N PRO A 295 -18.17 11.36 -22.39
CA PRO A 295 -18.67 12.71 -22.65
C PRO A 295 -19.32 13.36 -21.42
N LEU A 296 -20.18 12.64 -20.70
CA LEU A 296 -20.81 13.16 -19.48
C LEU A 296 -19.80 13.41 -18.37
N GLY A 297 -18.80 12.53 -18.23
CA GLY A 297 -17.71 12.69 -17.26
C GLY A 297 -16.87 13.94 -17.53
N LEU A 298 -16.48 14.16 -18.79
CA LEU A 298 -15.74 15.36 -19.21
C LEU A 298 -16.57 16.62 -19.05
N TYR A 299 -17.85 16.58 -19.42
CA TYR A 299 -18.77 17.71 -19.20
C TYR A 299 -18.86 18.07 -17.72
N LYS A 300 -19.06 17.07 -16.85
CA LYS A 300 -19.11 17.29 -15.40
C LYS A 300 -17.81 17.81 -14.81
N LEU A 301 -16.66 17.36 -15.33
CA LEU A 301 -15.36 17.83 -14.84
C LEU A 301 -15.05 19.28 -15.24
N LEU A 302 -15.44 19.69 -16.45
CA LEU A 302 -15.02 20.97 -17.04
C LEU A 302 -16.08 22.07 -16.90
N PHE A 303 -17.37 21.72 -16.88
CA PHE A 303 -18.47 22.67 -17.02
C PHE A 303 -19.56 22.53 -15.95
N SER A 304 -19.55 21.47 -15.12
CA SER A 304 -20.47 21.41 -13.98
C SER A 304 -19.91 22.23 -12.83
N PRO A 305 -20.75 23.06 -12.17
CA PRO A 305 -20.38 23.72 -10.93
C PRO A 305 -20.08 22.71 -9.81
#